data_AF-A0A225VF02-F1
#
_entry.id   AF-A0A225VF02-F1
#
_cell.length_a   1.000
_cell.length_b   1.000
_cell.length_c   1.000
_cell.angle_alpha   90.00
_cell.angle_beta   90.00
_cell.angle_gamma   90.00
#
_symmetry.space_group_name_H-M   'P 1'
#
loop_
_entity.id
_entity.type
_entity.pdbx_description
1 polymer ?
#
loop_
_entity_poly.entity_id
_entity_poly.type
_entity_poly.pdbx_seq_one_letter_code
_entity_poly.pdbx_strand_id
1 'polypeptide(L)'
;MKDVRCEEEYLSRSCDYVNEIDAPSVLLLDSFDSHVSEAGQNIVAEETSAIVCPMPANSTSVSQPFDVRVIRTLKKKLSAE
;
A
#
# COMPACT_ATOMS: atom_id res chain seq x y z
N MET A 1 6.53 15.39 -4.36
CA MET A 1 7.43 14.26 -4.59
C MET A 1 7.56 13.56 -3.24
N LYS A 2 6.96 12.38 -3.07
CA LYS A 2 7.11 11.60 -1.82
C LYS A 2 8.54 11.04 -1.80
N ASP A 3 9.20 11.06 -0.64
CA ASP A 3 10.59 10.58 -0.50
C ASP A 3 10.60 9.05 -0.52
N VAL A 4 11.32 8.45 -1.47
CA VAL A 4 11.40 6.99 -1.68
C VAL A 4 11.91 6.27 -0.42
N ARG A 5 12.81 6.89 0.35
CA ARG A 5 13.33 6.27 1.58
C ARG A 5 12.28 6.19 2.68
N CYS A 6 11.36 7.16 2.71
CA CYS A 6 10.26 7.15 3.67
C CYS A 6 9.26 6.02 3.34
N GLU A 7 9.07 5.71 2.05
CA GLU A 7 8.24 4.59 1.60
C GLU A 7 8.87 3.22 1.91
N GLU A 8 10.19 3.07 1.73
CA GLU A 8 10.92 1.84 2.10
C GLU A 8 10.82 1.54 3.60
N GLU A 9 11.02 2.56 4.45
CA GLU A 9 10.86 2.43 5.91
C GLU A 9 9.41 2.09 6.29
N TYR A 10 8.44 2.70 5.61
CA TYR A 10 7.02 2.40 5.82
C TYR A 10 6.66 0.95 5.43
N LEU A 11 7.24 0.44 4.34
CA LEU A 11 7.03 -0.94 3.89
C LEU A 11 7.62 -1.94 4.89
N SER A 12 8.84 -1.73 5.37
CA SER A 12 9.46 -2.63 6.36
C SER A 12 8.62 -2.69 7.65
N ARG A 13 8.18 -1.52 8.17
CA ARG A 13 7.26 -1.47 9.31
C ARG A 13 5.91 -2.15 9.05
N SER A 14 5.44 -2.14 7.81
CA SER A 14 4.19 -2.81 7.42
C SER A 14 4.37 -4.33 7.35
N CYS A 15 5.56 -4.80 6.94
CA CYS A 15 5.92 -6.21 6.88
C CYS A 15 5.89 -6.88 8.26
N ASP A 16 6.29 -6.16 9.31
CA ASP A 16 6.14 -6.63 10.70
C ASP A 16 4.69 -7.04 11.01
N TYR A 17 3.70 -6.24 10.63
CA TYR A 17 2.28 -6.57 10.83
C TYR A 17 1.80 -7.70 9.93
N VAL A 18 2.32 -7.79 8.71
CA VAL A 18 1.96 -8.88 7.78
C VAL A 18 2.46 -10.23 8.32
N ASN A 19 3.62 -10.26 8.97
CA ASN A 19 4.17 -11.46 9.58
C ASN A 19 3.37 -11.96 10.78
N GLU A 20 2.54 -11.12 11.41
CA GLU A 20 1.60 -11.55 12.44
C GLU A 20 0.37 -12.29 11.87
N ILE A 21 0.16 -12.22 10.55
CA ILE A 21 -0.94 -12.89 9.85
C ILE A 21 -0.46 -14.24 9.33
N ASP A 22 -0.85 -15.32 10.00
CA ASP A 22 -0.55 -16.71 9.58
C ASP A 22 -1.45 -17.15 8.40
N ALA A 23 -1.41 -16.40 7.30
CA ALA A 23 -2.14 -16.70 6.06
C ALA A 23 -1.49 -16.03 4.85
N PRO A 24 -1.63 -16.61 3.64
CA PRO A 24 -1.22 -15.95 2.41
C PRO A 24 -1.87 -14.57 2.27
N SER A 25 -1.05 -13.55 2.07
CA SER A 25 -1.48 -12.14 2.02
C SER A 25 -1.10 -11.51 0.69
N VAL A 26 -1.85 -10.47 0.32
CA VAL A 26 -1.60 -9.67 -0.90
C VAL A 26 -1.43 -8.23 -0.49
N LEU A 27 -0.28 -7.65 -0.83
CA LEU A 27 -0.03 -6.23 -0.64
C LEU A 27 -0.45 -5.49 -1.91
N LEU A 28 -1.54 -4.74 -1.80
CA LEU A 28 -2.06 -3.91 -2.88
C LEU A 28 -1.46 -2.51 -2.77
N LEU A 29 -0.56 -2.19 -3.69
CA LEU A 29 0.10 -0.88 -3.76
C LEU A 29 -0.54 -0.03 -4.86
N ASP A 30 -0.61 1.29 -4.61
CA ASP A 30 -0.95 2.21 -5.68
C ASP A 30 0.22 2.30 -6.68
N SER A 31 -0.09 2.60 -7.94
CA SER A 31 0.89 2.59 -9.04
C SER A 31 1.79 3.85 -9.04
N PHE A 32 1.96 4.50 -7.90
CA PHE A 32 2.75 5.71 -7.83
C PHE A 32 4.23 5.34 -7.76
N ASP A 33 5.08 5.97 -8.59
CA ASP A 33 6.46 5.53 -8.84
C ASP A 33 7.31 5.32 -7.58
N SER A 34 7.03 6.05 -6.49
CA SER A 34 7.74 5.85 -5.22
C SER A 34 7.34 4.59 -4.44
N HIS A 35 6.14 4.05 -4.67
CA HIS A 35 5.64 2.83 -4.02
C HIS A 35 6.02 1.55 -4.77
N VAL A 36 6.42 1.66 -6.04
CA VAL A 36 6.81 0.52 -6.89
C VAL A 36 8.33 0.44 -7.11
N SER A 37 9.13 1.06 -6.23
CA SER A 37 10.59 0.95 -6.30
C SER A 37 11.03 -0.52 -6.19
N GLU A 38 12.08 -0.88 -6.92
CA GLU A 38 12.63 -2.24 -6.88
C GLU A 38 13.06 -2.63 -5.45
N ALA A 39 13.67 -1.68 -4.73
CA ALA A 39 14.06 -1.88 -3.34
C ALA A 39 12.86 -2.12 -2.40
N GLY A 40 11.76 -1.36 -2.56
CA GLY A 40 10.53 -1.59 -1.79
C GLY A 40 9.89 -2.95 -2.10
N GLN A 41 9.91 -3.38 -3.37
CA GLN A 41 9.43 -4.71 -3.74
C GLN A 41 10.30 -5.83 -3.15
N ASN A 42 11.62 -5.65 -3.13
CA ASN A 42 12.54 -6.61 -2.51
C ASN A 42 12.31 -6.72 -0.99
N ILE A 43 12.09 -5.60 -0.29
CA ILE A 43 11.75 -5.60 1.14
C ILE A 43 10.52 -6.49 1.40
N VAL A 44 9.45 -6.29 0.64
CA VAL A 44 8.21 -7.08 0.83
C VAL A 44 8.43 -8.56 0.53
N ALA A 45 9.20 -8.88 -0.52
CA ALA A 45 9.48 -10.26 -0.91
C ALA A 45 10.45 -10.99 0.06
N GLU A 46 11.39 -10.28 0.66
CA GLU A 46 12.37 -10.83 1.61
C GLU A 46 11.80 -10.94 3.03
N GLU A 47 11.02 -9.94 3.46
CA GLU A 47 10.51 -9.86 4.84
C GLU A 47 9.15 -10.54 5.02
N THR A 48 8.42 -10.85 3.95
CA THR A 48 7.08 -11.46 4.04
C THR A 48 6.82 -12.52 2.97
N SER A 49 5.80 -13.36 3.18
CA SER A 49 5.26 -14.24 2.14
C SER A 49 4.18 -13.58 1.27
N ALA A 50 4.07 -12.24 1.31
CA ALA A 50 3.02 -11.51 0.61
C ALA A 50 3.34 -11.33 -0.88
N ILE A 51 2.30 -11.37 -1.70
CA ILE A 51 2.42 -11.06 -3.14
C ILE A 51 2.17 -9.57 -3.34
N VAL A 52 3.11 -8.88 -3.99
CA VAL A 52 2.93 -7.49 -4.42
C VAL A 52 2.08 -7.46 -5.68
N CYS A 53 0.93 -6.78 -5.62
CA CYS A 53 0.05 -6.59 -6.77
C CYS A 53 -0.01 -5.10 -7.14
N PRO A 54 0.58 -4.69 -8.28
CA PRO A 54 0.47 -3.32 -8.74
C PRO A 54 -0.94 -3.06 -9.29
N MET A 55 -1.56 -1.97 -8.85
CA MET A 55 -2.81 -1.51 -9.47
C MET A 55 -2.56 -1.01 -10.92
N PRO A 56 -3.56 -1.09 -11.81
CA PRO A 56 -3.52 -0.38 -13.08
C PRO A 56 -3.42 1.14 -12.87
N ALA A 57 -2.67 1.82 -13.74
CA ALA A 57 -2.54 3.28 -13.68
C ALA A 57 -3.92 3.98 -13.70
N ASN A 58 -4.07 5.04 -12.90
CA ASN A 58 -5.30 5.84 -12.76
C ASN A 58 -6.53 5.08 -12.22
N SER A 59 -6.37 3.86 -11.72
CA SER A 59 -7.48 3.06 -11.20
C SER A 59 -7.70 3.19 -9.68
N THR A 60 -6.79 3.85 -8.96
CA THR A 60 -6.79 3.99 -7.50
C THR A 60 -8.15 4.45 -6.94
N SER A 61 -8.73 5.50 -7.51
CA SER A 61 -9.99 6.11 -7.04
C SER A 61 -11.24 5.25 -7.26
N VAL A 62 -11.13 4.22 -8.10
CA VAL A 62 -12.21 3.32 -8.52
C VAL A 62 -12.02 1.92 -7.96
N SER A 63 -10.79 1.46 -7.87
CA SER A 63 -10.44 0.06 -7.64
C SER A 63 -9.70 -0.18 -6.33
N GLN A 64 -9.00 0.82 -5.77
CA GLN A 64 -8.32 0.62 -4.48
C GLN A 64 -9.34 0.70 -3.34
N PRO A 65 -9.48 -0.36 -2.51
CA PRO A 65 -10.45 -0.35 -1.40
C PRO A 65 -10.24 0.81 -0.43
N PHE A 66 -8.98 1.20 -0.20
CA PHE A 66 -8.62 2.31 0.67
C PHE A 66 -9.21 3.64 0.17
N ASP A 67 -8.98 4.02 -1.08
CA ASP A 67 -9.53 5.25 -1.66
C ASP A 67 -11.05 5.22 -1.76
N VAL A 68 -11.60 4.11 -2.25
CA VAL A 68 -13.03 3.97 -2.55
C VAL A 68 -13.88 3.94 -1.28
N ARG A 69 -13.40 3.26 -0.23
CA ARG A 69 -14.19 3.00 0.98
C ARG A 69 -13.68 3.76 2.19
N VAL A 70 -12.39 3.81 2.46
CA VAL A 70 -11.86 4.43 3.68
C VAL A 70 -11.73 5.94 3.50
N ILE A 71 -10.91 6.40 2.56
CA ILE A 71 -10.64 7.83 2.33
C ILE A 71 -11.90 8.58 1.92
N ARG A 72 -12.72 8.03 1.02
CA ARG A 72 -13.98 8.66 0.62
C ARG A 72 -14.93 8.83 1.81
N THR A 73 -15.03 7.83 2.69
CA THR A 73 -15.89 7.91 3.88
C THR A 73 -15.36 8.91 4.88
N LEU A 74 -14.04 8.89 5.13
CA LEU A 74 -13.37 9.86 6.01
C LEU A 74 -13.58 11.28 5.50
N LYS A 75 -13.35 11.56 4.21
CA LYS A 75 -13.59 12.87 3.59
C LYS A 75 -15.03 13.32 3.80
N LYS A 76 -16.03 12.45 3.58
CA LYS A 76 -17.44 12.78 3.82
C LYS A 76 -17.72 13.15 5.28
N LYS A 77 -17.07 12.47 6.24
CA LYS A 77 -17.22 12.78 7.67
C LYS A 77 -16.59 14.12 8.03
N LEU A 78 -15.43 14.44 7.46
CA LEU A 78 -14.73 15.70 7.69
C LEU A 78 -15.38 16.89 6.97
N SER A 79 -16.13 16.66 5.89
CA SER A 79 -16.87 17.70 5.15
C SER A 79 -18.33 17.85 5.59
N ALA A 80 -18.79 17.08 6.58
CA ALA A 80 -20.13 17.18 7.15
C ALA A 80 -20.18 18.15 8.35
N GLU A 81 -19.12 18.93 8.55
CA GLU A 81 -18.99 20.01 9.55
C GLU A 81 -18.84 21.36 8.84
#